data_AF-A0A318S4I4-F1
#
_entry.id   AF-A0A318S4I4-F1
#
_cell.length_a   1.000
_cell.length_b   1.000
_cell.length_c   1.000
_cell.angle_alpha   90.00
_cell.angle_beta   90.00
_cell.angle_gamma   90.00
#
_symmetry.space_group_name_H-M   'P 1'
#
loop_
_entity.id
_entity.type
_entity.pdbx_description
1 polymer ?
#
loop_
_entity_poly.entity_id
_entity_poly.type
_entity_poly.pdbx_seq_one_letter_code
_entity_poly.pdbx_strand_id
1 'polypeptide(L)'
;MRWRFLLMLVCAVLGVGLAPLALAAFAHVNPSASDALRVLSVAEGLLARRVGASGIDAYFRGLMYLGLSCALIWTAAYVKPRS
;
A
#
# COMPACT_ATOMS: atom_id res chain seq x y z
N MET A 1 11.63 -17.62 -18.91
CA MET A 1 12.32 -16.64 -18.05
C MET A 1 11.63 -15.26 -17.98
N ARG A 2 11.17 -14.68 -19.10
CA ARG A 2 10.55 -13.33 -19.12
C ARG A 2 9.30 -13.14 -18.24
N TRP A 3 8.43 -14.14 -18.13
CA TRP A 3 7.17 -14.01 -17.35
C TRP A 3 7.39 -13.87 -15.84
N ARG A 4 8.40 -14.56 -15.27
CA ARG A 4 8.75 -14.48 -13.84
C ARG A 4 9.27 -13.08 -13.48
N PHE A 5 10.02 -12.47 -14.40
CA PHE A 5 10.51 -11.10 -14.25
C PHE A 5 9.37 -10.08 -14.25
N LEU A 6 8.42 -10.21 -15.18
CA LEU A 6 7.24 -9.35 -15.22
C LEU A 6 6.40 -9.46 -13.94
N LEU A 7 6.19 -10.68 -13.45
CA LEU A 7 5.39 -10.91 -12.24
C LEU A 7 6.07 -10.30 -11.00
N MET A 8 7.39 -10.49 -10.87
CA MET A 8 8.19 -9.85 -9.82
C MET A 8 8.11 -8.32 -9.88
N LEU A 9 8.22 -7.74 -11.08
CA LEU A 9 8.14 -6.29 -11.29
C LEU A 9 6.77 -5.74 -10.88
N VAL A 10 5.68 -6.38 -11.32
CA VAL A 10 4.31 -5.96 -11.01
C VAL A 10 4.06 -6.04 -9.50
N CYS A 11 4.44 -7.14 -8.85
CA CYS A 11 4.29 -7.29 -7.40
C CYS A 11 5.14 -6.25 -6.64
N ALA A 12 6.37 -5.98 -7.07
CA ALA A 12 7.22 -4.97 -6.43
C ALA A 12 6.64 -3.55 -6.58
N VAL A 13 6.17 -3.18 -7.78
CA VAL A 13 5.57 -1.86 -8.03
C VAL A 13 4.29 -1.68 -7.23
N LEU A 14 3.41 -2.69 -7.21
CA LEU A 14 2.19 -2.66 -6.41
C LEU A 14 2.50 -2.59 -4.91
N GLY A 15 3.46 -3.38 -4.44
CA GLY A 15 3.89 -3.37 -3.04
C GLY A 15 4.43 -2.01 -2.60
N VAL A 16 5.32 -1.41 -3.40
CA VAL A 16 5.87 -0.07 -3.15
C VAL A 16 4.78 1.01 -3.23
N GLY A 17 3.82 0.88 -4.15
CA GLY A 17 2.69 1.82 -4.26
C GLY A 17 1.70 1.77 -3.09
N LEU A 18 1.56 0.61 -2.44
CA LEU A 18 0.68 0.43 -1.29
C LEU A 18 1.29 0.94 0.03
N ALA A 19 2.62 0.98 0.14
CA ALA A 19 3.31 1.51 1.32
C ALA A 19 2.97 2.99 1.65
N PRO A 20 2.98 3.95 0.69
CA PRO A 20 2.56 5.32 0.97
C PRO A 20 1.07 5.43 1.26
N LEU A 21 0.22 4.57 0.70
CA LEU A 21 -1.20 4.51 1.04
C LEU A 21 -1.43 4.02 2.48
N ALA A 22 -0.61 3.08 2.97
CA ALA A 22 -0.63 2.67 4.37
C ALA A 22 -0.23 3.83 5.30
N LEU A 23 0.86 4.54 4.96
CA LEU A 23 1.32 5.73 5.71
C LEU A 23 0.26 6.84 5.71
N ALA A 24 -0.41 7.07 4.59
CA ALA A 24 -1.51 8.01 4.45
C ALA A 24 -2.70 7.68 5.37
N ALA A 25 -3.10 6.41 5.42
CA ALA A 25 -4.19 5.95 6.27
C ALA A 25 -3.85 6.13 7.76
N PHE A 26 -2.61 5.81 8.17
CA PHE A 26 -2.16 6.04 9.55
C PHE A 26 -2.04 7.53 9.91
N ALA A 27 -1.72 8.40 8.94
CA ALA A 27 -1.69 9.84 9.15
C ALA A 27 -3.06 10.42 9.52
N HIS A 28 -4.16 9.77 9.10
CA HIS A 28 -5.51 10.16 9.52
C HIS A 28 -5.78 9.86 11.00
N VAL A 29 -5.10 8.86 11.57
CA VAL A 29 -5.25 8.45 12.98
C VAL A 29 -4.29 9.23 13.88
N ASN A 30 -3.18 9.74 13.34
CA ASN A 30 -2.18 10.46 14.10
C ASN A 30 -2.34 12.00 13.99
N PRO A 31 -2.79 12.69 15.06
CA PRO A 31 -2.95 14.14 15.04
C PRO A 31 -1.62 14.90 14.90
N SER A 32 -0.48 14.29 15.23
CA SER A 32 0.85 14.89 15.06
C SER A 32 1.50 14.61 13.71
N ALA A 33 0.78 14.01 12.76
CA ALA A 33 1.29 13.78 11.42
C ALA A 33 1.61 15.10 10.69
N SER A 34 2.76 15.12 10.03
CA SER A 34 3.22 16.23 9.18
C SER A 34 2.19 16.57 8.09
N ASP A 35 2.11 17.84 7.69
CA ASP A 35 1.16 18.33 6.70
C ASP A 35 1.27 17.59 5.36
N ALA A 36 2.47 17.17 4.96
CA ALA A 36 2.69 16.36 3.77
C ALA A 36 1.96 14.99 3.84
N LEU A 37 1.95 14.36 5.03
CA LEU A 37 1.25 13.10 5.26
C LEU A 37 -0.27 13.30 5.35
N ARG A 38 -0.73 14.47 5.83
CA ARG A 38 -2.15 14.84 5.84
C ARG A 38 -2.70 15.00 4.42
N VAL A 39 -1.94 15.60 3.50
CA VAL A 39 -2.34 15.67 2.08
C VAL A 39 -2.46 14.26 1.49
N LEU A 40 -1.51 13.38 1.79
CA LEU A 40 -1.59 11.97 1.39
C LEU A 40 -2.82 11.26 1.98
N SER A 41 -3.16 11.54 3.24
CA SER A 41 -4.37 11.04 3.90
C SER A 41 -5.65 11.44 3.16
N VAL A 42 -5.75 12.68 2.68
CA VAL A 42 -6.89 13.13 1.87
C VAL A 42 -6.97 12.35 0.55
N ALA A 43 -5.84 12.14 -0.12
CA ALA A 43 -5.79 11.35 -1.35
C ALA A 43 -6.20 9.87 -1.12
N GLU A 44 -5.76 9.27 -0.02
CA GLU A 44 -6.18 7.93 0.41
C GLU A 44 -7.69 7.88 0.67
N GLY A 45 -8.24 8.86 1.38
CA GLY A 45 -9.65 8.93 1.68
C GLY A 45 -10.52 9.05 0.42
N LEU A 46 -10.07 9.79 -0.59
CA LEU A 46 -10.73 9.86 -1.90
C LEU A 46 -10.69 8.51 -2.63
N LEU A 47 -9.56 7.81 -2.57
CA LEU A 47 -9.40 6.48 -3.14
C LEU A 47 -10.31 5.46 -2.45
N ALA A 48 -10.36 5.49 -1.12
CA ALA A 48 -11.21 4.62 -0.31
C ALA A 48 -12.70 4.82 -0.63
N ARG A 49 -13.14 6.05 -0.87
CA ARG A 49 -14.51 6.33 -1.34
C ARG A 49 -14.79 5.73 -2.73
N ARG A 50 -13.83 5.80 -3.65
CA ARG A 50 -13.98 5.25 -5.00
C ARG A 50 -14.04 3.72 -5.02
N VAL A 51 -13.32 3.07 -4.11
CA VAL A 51 -13.27 1.61 -3.99
C VAL A 51 -14.39 1.07 -3.08
N GLY A 52 -15.22 1.96 -2.49
CA GLY A 52 -16.30 1.56 -1.58
C GLY A 52 -15.82 1.13 -0.19
N ALA A 53 -14.56 1.39 0.14
CA ALA A 53 -13.95 1.07 1.43
C ALA A 53 -14.16 2.17 2.50
N SER A 54 -15.01 3.16 2.24
CA SER A 54 -15.26 4.28 3.16
C SER A 54 -15.91 3.86 4.49
N GLY A 55 -16.52 2.67 4.55
CA GLY A 55 -17.07 2.11 5.80
C GLY A 55 -16.04 1.41 6.68
N ILE A 56 -14.80 1.23 6.20
CA ILE A 56 -13.70 0.63 6.96
C ILE A 56 -12.92 1.75 7.64
N ASP A 57 -12.65 1.60 8.93
CA ASP A 57 -11.89 2.56 9.71
C ASP A 57 -10.45 2.72 9.17
N ALA A 58 -9.92 3.94 9.26
CA ALA A 58 -8.64 4.31 8.64
C ALA A 58 -7.46 3.46 9.17
N TYR A 59 -7.50 3.07 10.45
CA TYR A 59 -6.50 2.18 11.02
C TYR A 59 -6.48 0.81 10.33
N PHE A 60 -7.65 0.21 10.14
CA PHE A 60 -7.78 -1.09 9.48
C PHE A 60 -7.42 -1.02 7.99
N ARG A 61 -7.79 0.05 7.30
CA ARG A 61 -7.34 0.27 5.90
C ARG A 61 -5.83 0.36 5.80
N GLY A 62 -5.18 1.10 6.70
CA GLY A 62 -3.72 1.18 6.78
C GLY A 62 -3.07 -0.19 6.99
N LEU A 63 -3.62 -0.98 7.91
CA LEU A 63 -3.21 -2.37 8.16
C LEU A 63 -3.36 -3.27 6.93
N MET A 64 -4.49 -3.16 6.21
CA MET A 64 -4.73 -3.91 4.99
C MET A 64 -3.71 -3.53 3.91
N TYR A 65 -3.47 -2.25 3.65
CA TYR A 65 -2.48 -1.79 2.68
C TYR A 65 -1.06 -2.25 3.03
N LEU A 66 -0.68 -2.18 4.31
CA LEU A 66 0.60 -2.66 4.79
C LEU A 66 0.74 -4.17 4.62
N GLY A 67 -0.27 -4.93 5.01
CA GLY A 67 -0.29 -6.40 4.86
C GLY A 67 -0.20 -6.82 3.39
N LEU A 68 -0.96 -6.17 2.51
CA LEU A 68 -0.95 -6.44 1.08
C LEU A 68 0.41 -6.06 0.45
N SER A 69 0.97 -4.91 0.84
CA SER A 69 2.31 -4.48 0.43
C SER A 69 3.37 -5.51 0.82
N CYS A 70 3.34 -5.97 2.07
CA CYS A 70 4.26 -6.98 2.58
C CYS A 70 4.12 -8.31 1.82
N ALA A 71 2.89 -8.79 1.61
CA ALA A 71 2.62 -10.01 0.85
C ALA A 71 3.12 -9.92 -0.61
N LEU A 72 2.93 -8.76 -1.25
CA LEU A 72 3.39 -8.51 -2.63
C LEU A 72 4.92 -8.42 -2.73
N ILE A 73 5.57 -7.75 -1.79
CA ILE A 73 7.05 -7.68 -1.74
C ILE A 73 7.63 -9.06 -1.42
N TRP A 74 7.02 -9.80 -0.49
CA TRP A 74 7.42 -11.16 -0.14
C TRP A 74 7.30 -12.11 -1.32
N THR A 75 6.16 -12.08 -2.03
CA THR A 75 5.97 -12.88 -3.24
C THR A 75 6.95 -12.48 -4.35
N ALA A 76 7.21 -11.19 -4.54
CA ALA A 76 8.25 -10.73 -5.47
C ALA A 76 9.64 -11.28 -5.08
N ALA A 77 9.99 -11.25 -3.79
CA ALA A 77 11.25 -11.77 -3.27
C ALA A 77 11.38 -13.29 -3.45
N TYR A 78 10.29 -14.05 -3.29
CA TYR A 78 10.27 -15.50 -3.52
C TYR A 78 10.32 -15.88 -5.00
N VAL A 79 9.70 -15.09 -5.88
CA VAL A 79 9.70 -15.31 -7.32
C VAL A 79 11.06 -14.98 -7.94
N LYS A 80 11.85 -14.10 -7.28
CA LYS A 80 13.21 -13.73 -7.69
C LYS A 80 14.00 -15.00 -8.04
N PRO A 81 14.49 -15.14 -9.29
CA PRO A 81 15.30 -16.28 -9.66
C PRO A 81 16.56 -16.28 -8.79
N ARG A 82 16.72 -17.32 -7.98
CA ARG A 82 17.97 -17.59 -7.24
C ARG A 82 18.96 -18.08 -8.28
N SER A 83 19.77 -17.14 -8.79
CA SER A 83 20.95 -17.41 -9.61
C SER A 83 22.02 -18.06 -8.75
#